data_AF-A0A1Q9W0Q7-F1
#
_entry.id   AF-A0A1Q9W0Q7-F1
#
_cell.length_a   1.000
_cell.length_b   1.000
_cell.length_c   1.000
_cell.angle_alpha   90.00
_cell.angle_beta   90.00
_cell.angle_gamma   90.00
#
_symmetry.space_group_name_H-M   'P 1'
#
loop_
_entity.id
_entity.type
_entity.pdbx_description
1 polymer ?
#
loop_
_entity_poly.entity_id
_entity_poly.type
_entity_poly.pdbx_seq_one_letter_code
_entity_poly.pdbx_strand_id
1 'polypeptide(L)'
;MNARHASRTDRSRGPATGDGLAAVLRLPLLDEGAGTAAGADAVPPATLLVLAEYHRQSTGFYTRALGLNDQLSVAETVRAVLIAFDWPGATQLLDGSPDGPTWSLQARRRDRLRVYSRTAGPIGTTLDEALGRDGTASLLVDDLVITLTTAGAMTRDEHTPDAVCLAGEFIPESRREPDGDGRTVALKALAFVGSTGDGAGGVEIPRDVDLAAVNVALTGEETVEQILAGLAPELRELLLDGDLYEFTPLLQALDLGRPAQVQDSARAVLDGVPAETTPLGRAAAWSRIVALSTLSDRATADEISEMLMAALGFTRADAGIAPGGGRLSVDPLSAAEIRGLSSATGRSLASCGAGAWEANGAADPVVTPLVPRSSLLERLEMYRYLLQRHERDAGG
;
A
#
# COMPACT_ATOMS: atom_id res chain seq x y z
N MET A 1 -6.67 38.49 68.96
CA MET A 1 -6.61 37.19 68.25
C MET A 1 -7.32 37.41 66.91
N ASN A 2 -6.70 38.03 65.89
CA ASN A 2 -5.66 37.56 64.95
C ASN A 2 -6.14 36.35 64.12
N ALA A 3 -6.07 36.24 62.78
CA ALA A 3 -5.48 37.03 61.69
C ALA A 3 -6.08 36.51 60.33
N ARG A 4 -6.41 37.38 59.35
CA ARG A 4 -5.72 37.70 58.06
C ARG A 4 -5.36 36.55 57.08
N HIS A 5 -5.80 36.75 55.82
CA HIS A 5 -5.20 36.47 54.50
C HIS A 5 -4.63 35.07 54.16
N ALA A 6 -5.13 34.43 53.09
CA ALA A 6 -4.49 34.47 51.75
C ALA A 6 -5.18 33.52 50.74
N SER A 7 -5.24 34.01 49.50
CA SER A 7 -5.54 33.38 48.20
C SER A 7 -5.06 31.94 47.97
N ARG A 8 -5.90 31.11 47.34
CA ARG A 8 -5.53 30.33 46.12
C ARG A 8 -6.77 29.70 45.47
N THR A 9 -7.05 30.12 44.24
CA THR A 9 -7.74 29.30 43.23
C THR A 9 -6.90 28.06 42.95
N ASP A 10 -7.47 26.86 43.07
CA ASP A 10 -6.85 25.67 42.49
C ASP A 10 -7.84 24.99 41.52
N ARG A 11 -7.53 25.17 40.23
CA ARG A 11 -8.07 24.39 39.13
C ARG A 11 -7.23 23.12 39.06
N SER A 12 -7.67 22.02 39.64
CA SER A 12 -7.17 20.70 39.25
C SER A 12 -7.92 20.23 38.00
N ARG A 13 -7.55 20.80 36.84
CA ARG A 13 -7.67 20.08 35.57
C ARG A 13 -6.78 18.84 35.70
N GLY A 14 -7.38 17.66 35.79
CA GLY A 14 -6.67 16.42 35.57
C GLY A 14 -5.99 16.44 34.20
N PRO A 15 -4.82 15.81 34.03
CA PRO A 15 -4.11 15.83 32.77
C PRO A 15 -5.00 15.19 31.70
N ALA A 16 -5.21 15.93 30.60
CA ALA A 16 -5.71 15.34 29.38
C ALA A 16 -4.68 14.30 28.93
N THR A 17 -4.97 13.03 29.15
CA THR A 17 -4.31 11.92 28.46
C THR A 17 -4.72 11.98 27.00
N GLY A 18 -4.06 12.86 26.27
CA GLY A 18 -4.19 13.08 24.84
C GLY A 18 -2.81 13.11 24.18
N ASP A 19 -1.89 12.26 24.65
CA ASP A 19 -0.65 11.96 23.94
C ASP A 19 -0.83 10.60 23.25
N GLY A 20 -1.70 10.57 22.25
CA GLY A 20 -1.83 9.45 21.33
C GLY A 20 -0.85 9.62 20.18
N LEU A 21 -0.04 8.58 19.93
CA LEU A 21 0.73 8.17 18.72
C LEU A 21 1.41 9.17 17.77
N ALA A 22 1.03 10.45 17.72
CA ALA A 22 1.74 11.51 17.00
C ALA A 22 3.22 11.66 17.44
N ALA A 23 3.57 11.14 18.61
CA ALA A 23 4.96 11.12 19.11
C ALA A 23 5.81 9.97 18.54
N VAL A 24 5.21 8.93 17.94
CA VAL A 24 5.92 7.70 17.56
C VAL A 24 6.39 7.71 16.10
N LEU A 25 5.75 8.50 15.23
CA LEU A 25 6.17 8.70 13.83
C LEU A 25 6.95 10.01 13.66
N ARG A 26 8.23 10.03 14.04
CA ARG A 26 9.16 11.04 13.50
C ARG A 26 9.61 10.60 12.12
N LEU A 27 8.95 11.10 11.09
CA LEU A 27 9.47 11.07 9.72
C LEU A 27 10.65 12.05 9.62
N PRO A 28 11.86 11.60 9.21
CA PRO A 28 12.98 12.51 9.00
C PRO A 28 12.84 13.18 7.62
N LEU A 29 12.95 14.52 7.64
CA LEU A 29 12.89 15.51 6.54
C LEU A 29 11.56 16.27 6.41
N LEU A 30 11.43 17.30 7.24
CA LEU A 30 10.71 18.52 6.88
C LEU A 30 11.72 19.66 7.03
N ASP A 31 12.21 20.15 5.90
CA ASP A 31 13.05 21.35 5.87
C ASP A 31 12.13 22.55 6.15
N GLU A 32 12.41 23.30 7.22
CA GLU A 32 11.69 24.54 7.52
C GLU A 32 12.17 25.62 6.55
N GLY A 33 11.49 25.72 5.40
CA GLY A 33 11.67 26.81 4.45
C GLY A 33 11.21 28.14 5.03
N ALA A 34 12.16 28.95 5.45
CA ALA A 34 11.99 30.33 5.90
C ALA A 34 11.27 31.20 4.84
N GLY A 35 10.29 31.99 5.31
CA GLY A 35 9.43 32.79 4.46
C GLY A 35 10.11 33.99 3.80
N THR A 36 9.58 34.36 2.64
CA THR A 36 9.47 35.77 2.22
C THR A 36 8.19 35.95 1.41
N ALA A 37 7.42 36.98 1.77
CA ALA A 37 6.13 37.30 1.17
C ALA A 37 6.27 37.87 -0.24
N ALA A 38 5.58 37.26 -1.22
CA ALA A 38 5.25 37.86 -2.51
C ALA A 38 4.07 37.12 -3.15
N GLY A 39 3.04 37.87 -3.58
CA GLY A 39 1.96 37.39 -4.47
C GLY A 39 0.90 36.50 -3.81
N ALA A 40 -0.38 36.76 -4.08
CA ALA A 40 -1.43 35.76 -3.88
C ALA A 40 -1.30 34.69 -4.98
N ASP A 41 -0.19 33.97 -4.99
CA ASP A 41 -0.07 32.73 -5.75
C ASP A 41 -0.97 31.71 -5.06
N ALA A 42 -1.87 31.12 -5.84
CA ALA A 42 -2.63 29.97 -5.39
C ALA A 42 -1.61 28.95 -4.87
N VAL A 43 -1.78 28.52 -3.62
CA VAL A 43 -0.93 27.48 -3.04
C VAL A 43 -1.00 26.29 -4.01
N PRO A 44 0.14 25.81 -4.53
CA PRO A 44 0.11 24.69 -5.47
C PRO A 44 -0.56 23.49 -4.80
N PRO A 45 -1.30 22.68 -5.56
CA PRO A 45 -1.98 21.51 -5.02
C PRO A 45 -0.99 20.63 -4.28
N ALA A 46 -1.45 20.02 -3.20
CA ALA A 46 -0.64 19.24 -2.28
C ALA A 46 -1.26 17.85 -2.08
N THR A 47 -0.44 16.90 -1.66
CA THR A 47 -0.93 15.65 -1.09
C THR A 47 -1.00 15.80 0.41
N LEU A 48 -2.20 15.73 0.98
CA LEU A 48 -2.41 15.72 2.43
C LEU A 48 -2.15 14.32 2.98
N LEU A 49 -1.38 14.25 4.06
CA LEU A 49 -1.26 13.04 4.87
C LEU A 49 -2.42 12.99 5.85
N VAL A 50 -3.36 12.08 5.62
CA VAL A 50 -4.55 11.89 6.44
C VAL A 50 -4.47 10.58 7.20
N LEU A 51 -4.58 10.65 8.52
CA LEU A 51 -4.74 9.50 9.39
C LEU A 51 -6.22 9.24 9.58
N ALA A 52 -6.67 8.05 9.17
CA ALA A 52 -8.02 7.57 9.38
C ALA A 52 -8.02 6.50 10.48
N GLU A 53 -8.76 6.75 11.56
CA GLU A 53 -8.74 5.95 12.78
C GLU A 53 -10.13 5.44 13.11
N TYR A 54 -10.27 4.13 13.25
CA TYR A 54 -11.49 3.47 13.70
C TYR A 54 -11.20 2.71 15.00
N HIS A 55 -11.93 3.05 16.05
CA HIS A 55 -11.86 2.32 17.32
C HIS A 55 -13.07 1.40 17.45
N ARG A 56 -12.77 0.11 17.57
CA ARG A 56 -13.77 -0.90 17.89
C ARG A 56 -13.63 -1.32 19.34
N GLN A 57 -14.66 -1.02 20.12
CA GLN A 57 -14.71 -1.37 21.54
C GLN A 57 -14.51 -2.88 21.75
N SER A 58 -13.66 -3.23 22.71
CA SER A 58 -13.30 -4.61 23.06
C SER A 58 -12.45 -5.35 22.02
N THR A 59 -12.05 -4.69 20.94
CA THR A 59 -11.22 -5.28 19.88
C THR A 59 -9.89 -4.55 19.77
N GLY A 60 -9.92 -3.24 19.49
CA GLY A 60 -8.72 -2.46 19.25
C GLY A 60 -8.91 -1.29 18.30
N PHE A 61 -7.79 -0.67 17.98
CA PHE A 61 -7.68 0.51 17.13
C PHE A 61 -7.14 0.11 15.77
N TYR A 62 -7.85 0.53 14.72
CA TYR A 62 -7.47 0.37 13.34
C TYR A 62 -7.07 1.73 12.79
N THR A 63 -5.89 1.81 12.20
CA THR A 63 -5.38 3.04 11.60
C THR A 63 -5.03 2.79 10.14
N ARG A 64 -5.38 3.75 9.28
CA ARG A 64 -4.94 3.83 7.88
C ARG A 64 -4.28 5.19 7.66
N ALA A 65 -3.07 5.19 7.13
CA ALA A 65 -2.39 6.41 6.71
C ALA A 65 -2.54 6.57 5.20
N LEU A 66 -3.16 7.68 4.78
CA LEU A 66 -3.47 7.96 3.38
C LEU A 66 -2.74 9.23 2.92
N GLY A 67 -2.18 9.19 1.71
CA GLY A 67 -1.86 10.39 0.94
C GLY A 67 -3.01 10.71 0.02
N LEU A 68 -3.63 11.89 0.17
CA LEU A 68 -4.80 12.30 -0.63
C LEU A 68 -4.53 13.64 -1.32
N ASN A 69 -4.87 13.76 -2.61
CA ASN A 69 -4.88 15.04 -3.31
C ASN A 69 -5.82 16.01 -2.58
N ASP A 70 -5.32 17.19 -2.25
CA ASP A 70 -6.12 18.23 -1.61
C ASP A 70 -7.24 18.78 -2.53
N GLN A 71 -7.18 18.48 -3.84
CA GLN A 71 -8.23 18.76 -4.81
C GLN A 71 -9.29 17.67 -4.95
N LEU A 72 -9.13 16.48 -4.34
CA LEU A 72 -10.21 15.49 -4.30
C LEU A 72 -11.45 16.10 -3.68
N SER A 73 -12.62 15.76 -4.21
CA SER A 73 -13.88 16.08 -3.54
C SER A 73 -14.02 15.34 -2.22
N VAL A 74 -14.90 15.84 -1.35
CA VAL A 74 -15.28 15.14 -0.10
C VAL A 74 -15.84 13.75 -0.41
N ALA A 75 -16.62 13.58 -1.48
CA ALA A 75 -17.14 12.26 -1.86
C ALA A 75 -16.02 11.28 -2.24
N GLU A 76 -15.03 11.72 -3.04
CA GLU A 76 -13.87 10.91 -3.42
C GLU A 76 -12.97 10.61 -2.22
N THR A 77 -12.81 11.57 -1.30
CA THR A 77 -12.10 11.37 -0.04
C THR A 77 -12.76 10.28 0.80
N VAL A 78 -14.10 10.31 0.94
CA VAL A 78 -14.84 9.28 1.67
C VAL A 78 -14.70 7.93 0.99
N ARG A 79 -14.82 7.86 -0.34
CA ARG A 79 -14.54 6.63 -1.10
C ARG A 79 -13.15 6.10 -0.79
N ALA A 80 -12.13 6.93 -0.83
CA ALA A 80 -10.75 6.52 -0.57
C ALA A 80 -10.55 5.97 0.85
N VAL A 81 -11.12 6.64 1.86
CA VAL A 81 -11.08 6.15 3.25
C VAL A 81 -11.78 4.80 3.36
N LEU A 82 -12.97 4.65 2.79
CA LEU A 82 -13.73 3.40 2.89
C LEU A 82 -13.04 2.25 2.17
N ILE A 83 -12.42 2.48 1.02
CA ILE A 83 -11.58 1.49 0.32
C ILE A 83 -10.39 1.06 1.20
N ALA A 84 -9.73 2.00 1.89
CA ALA A 84 -8.61 1.66 2.78
C ALA A 84 -9.02 0.80 3.99
N PHE A 85 -10.30 0.84 4.37
CA PHE A 85 -10.88 -0.01 5.40
C PHE A 85 -11.53 -1.29 4.86
N ASP A 86 -11.41 -1.55 3.56
CA ASP A 86 -12.07 -2.66 2.85
C ASP A 86 -13.60 -2.65 3.07
N TRP A 87 -14.20 -1.46 3.02
CA TRP A 87 -15.63 -1.31 3.30
C TRP A 87 -16.48 -1.86 2.14
N PRO A 88 -17.53 -2.64 2.42
CA PRO A 88 -18.43 -3.14 1.39
C PRO A 88 -19.06 -2.00 0.58
N GLY A 89 -19.02 -2.12 -0.75
CA GLY A 89 -19.60 -1.14 -1.67
C GLY A 89 -18.82 0.18 -1.78
N ALA A 90 -17.63 0.28 -1.18
CA ALA A 90 -16.81 1.50 -1.25
C ALA A 90 -16.41 1.86 -2.69
N THR A 91 -16.08 0.86 -3.50
CA THR A 91 -15.64 1.10 -4.89
C THR A 91 -16.74 1.72 -5.74
N GLN A 92 -18.02 1.36 -5.52
CA GLN A 92 -19.20 1.89 -6.23
C GLN A 92 -19.84 3.12 -5.57
N LEU A 93 -19.23 3.70 -4.53
CA LEU A 93 -19.80 4.81 -3.75
C LEU A 93 -20.25 6.01 -4.62
N LEU A 94 -19.49 6.27 -5.69
CA LEU A 94 -19.70 7.43 -6.56
C LEU A 94 -20.65 7.15 -7.73
N ASP A 95 -21.00 5.90 -7.98
CA ASP A 95 -21.84 5.48 -9.14
C ASP A 95 -23.31 5.85 -8.96
N GLY A 96 -23.67 6.48 -7.83
CA GLY A 96 -25.04 6.87 -7.51
C GLY A 96 -25.94 5.70 -7.13
N SER A 97 -25.38 4.50 -6.95
CA SER A 97 -26.14 3.32 -6.50
C SER A 97 -26.87 3.61 -5.18
N PRO A 98 -28.15 3.22 -5.06
CA PRO A 98 -28.91 3.30 -3.81
C PRO A 98 -28.45 2.26 -2.77
N ASP A 99 -27.74 1.21 -3.20
CA ASP A 99 -27.28 0.11 -2.34
C ASP A 99 -25.87 0.35 -1.74
N GLY A 100 -25.28 1.53 -1.98
CA GLY A 100 -23.99 1.91 -1.42
C GLY A 100 -24.08 2.30 0.07
N PRO A 101 -22.94 2.32 0.79
CA PRO A 101 -22.93 2.64 2.22
C PRO A 101 -23.44 4.05 2.48
N THR A 102 -24.22 4.22 3.55
CA THR A 102 -24.76 5.52 3.93
C THR A 102 -23.74 6.26 4.77
N TRP A 103 -23.38 7.49 4.36
CA TRP A 103 -22.34 8.24 5.04
C TRP A 103 -22.66 9.72 5.24
N SER A 104 -22.00 10.30 6.25
CA SER A 104 -21.87 11.74 6.42
C SER A 104 -20.49 12.10 6.98
N LEU A 105 -19.88 13.15 6.47
CA LEU A 105 -18.61 13.67 6.95
C LEU A 105 -18.85 14.98 7.70
N GLN A 106 -18.45 15.03 8.97
CA GLN A 106 -18.44 16.25 9.76
C GLN A 106 -17.00 16.77 9.84
N ALA A 107 -16.65 17.77 9.04
CA ALA A 107 -15.30 18.33 9.01
C ALA A 107 -15.23 19.63 9.81
N ARG A 108 -14.16 19.77 10.60
CA ARG A 108 -13.85 20.96 11.38
C ARG A 108 -12.55 21.58 10.90
N ARG A 109 -12.63 22.84 10.45
CA ARG A 109 -11.50 23.64 10.01
C ARG A 109 -11.65 25.07 10.50
N ARG A 110 -10.59 25.66 11.08
CA ARG A 110 -10.58 27.06 11.60
C ARG A 110 -11.82 27.37 12.46
N ASP A 111 -12.14 26.49 13.41
CA ASP A 111 -13.31 26.55 14.29
C ASP A 111 -14.70 26.58 13.61
N ARG A 112 -14.77 26.24 12.33
CA ARG A 112 -16.04 26.03 11.60
C ARG A 112 -16.28 24.55 11.39
N LEU A 113 -17.43 24.08 11.86
CA LEU A 113 -17.94 22.75 11.59
C LEU A 113 -18.84 22.79 10.35
N ARG A 114 -18.60 21.90 9.40
CA ARG A 114 -19.45 21.68 8.23
C ARG A 114 -19.79 20.21 8.12
N VAL A 115 -21.00 19.92 7.63
CA VAL A 115 -21.47 18.56 7.38
C VAL A 115 -21.63 18.38 5.88
N TYR A 116 -21.15 17.25 5.38
CA TYR A 116 -21.22 16.84 3.99
C TYR A 116 -21.84 15.46 3.91
N SER A 117 -22.90 15.31 3.11
CA SER A 117 -23.57 14.07 2.77
C SER A 117 -24.40 14.31 1.52
N ARG A 118 -24.92 13.24 0.89
CA ARG A 118 -25.83 13.38 -0.26
C ARG A 118 -27.07 14.25 0.04
N THR A 119 -27.48 14.31 1.31
CA THR A 119 -28.68 15.04 1.76
C THR A 119 -28.38 16.36 2.47
N ALA A 120 -27.12 16.60 2.84
CA ALA A 120 -26.71 17.79 3.58
C ALA A 120 -25.31 18.25 3.13
N GLY A 121 -25.25 19.37 2.41
CA GLY A 121 -23.99 20.02 2.02
C GLY A 121 -23.41 19.56 0.66
N PRO A 122 -22.50 20.36 0.07
CA PRO A 122 -21.90 20.08 -1.24
C PRO A 122 -20.81 19.00 -1.14
N ILE A 123 -21.14 17.75 -1.47
CA ILE A 123 -20.16 16.64 -1.48
C ILE A 123 -19.02 16.79 -2.51
N GLY A 124 -19.18 17.71 -3.47
CA GLY A 124 -18.16 18.11 -4.44
C GLY A 124 -17.15 19.14 -3.92
N THR A 125 -17.28 19.62 -2.68
CA THR A 125 -16.28 20.50 -2.06
C THR A 125 -14.94 19.79 -1.96
N THR A 126 -13.85 20.50 -2.25
CA THR A 126 -12.50 19.93 -2.22
C THR A 126 -12.03 19.63 -0.80
N LEU A 127 -11.09 18.71 -0.68
CA LEU A 127 -10.49 18.32 0.59
C LEU A 127 -9.73 19.48 1.24
N ASP A 128 -9.04 20.33 0.48
CA ASP A 128 -8.42 21.55 1.02
C ASP A 128 -9.45 22.49 1.65
N GLU A 129 -10.59 22.68 0.99
CA GLU A 129 -11.63 23.55 1.54
C GLU A 129 -12.23 22.94 2.81
N ALA A 130 -12.56 21.65 2.76
CA ALA A 130 -13.27 20.94 3.83
C ALA A 130 -12.41 20.69 5.08
N LEU A 131 -11.17 20.24 4.90
CA LEU A 131 -10.26 19.82 5.96
C LEU A 131 -9.00 20.68 5.99
N GLY A 132 -8.37 20.89 4.83
CA GLY A 132 -7.09 21.60 4.75
C GLY A 132 -5.96 20.88 5.50
N ARG A 133 -4.81 21.54 5.65
CA ARG A 133 -3.58 20.94 6.22
C ARG A 133 -3.63 20.60 7.71
N ASP A 134 -4.60 21.14 8.44
CA ASP A 134 -4.71 21.09 9.90
C ASP A 134 -6.11 20.68 10.40
N GLY A 135 -6.97 20.21 9.49
CA GLY A 135 -8.35 19.85 9.82
C GLY A 135 -8.50 18.46 10.43
N THR A 136 -9.61 18.30 11.15
CA THR A 136 -10.09 17.01 11.67
C THR A 136 -11.52 16.77 11.21
N ALA A 137 -11.90 15.52 10.93
CA ALA A 137 -13.27 15.17 10.60
C ALA A 137 -13.73 13.87 11.29
N SER A 138 -15.04 13.71 11.41
CA SER A 138 -15.69 12.46 11.80
C SER A 138 -16.54 11.98 10.62
N LEU A 139 -16.15 10.85 10.05
CA LEU A 139 -16.91 10.14 9.03
C LEU A 139 -17.82 9.13 9.73
N LEU A 140 -19.13 9.38 9.68
CA LEU A 140 -20.15 8.41 10.08
C LEU A 140 -20.50 7.58 8.85
N VAL A 141 -20.37 6.26 8.93
CA VAL A 141 -20.71 5.29 7.89
C VAL A 141 -21.42 4.10 8.52
N ASP A 142 -22.65 3.80 8.09
CA ASP A 142 -23.46 2.67 8.61
C ASP A 142 -23.42 2.54 10.16
N ASP A 143 -23.61 3.67 10.85
CA ASP A 143 -23.55 3.83 12.32
C ASP A 143 -22.17 3.70 13.00
N LEU A 144 -21.11 3.52 12.23
CA LEU A 144 -19.72 3.49 12.69
C LEU A 144 -19.01 4.82 12.43
N VAL A 145 -18.12 5.21 13.34
CA VAL A 145 -17.40 6.49 13.27
C VAL A 145 -15.92 6.25 13.00
N ILE A 146 -15.43 6.78 11.88
CA ILE A 146 -14.02 6.86 11.53
C ILE A 146 -13.57 8.31 11.73
N THR A 147 -12.51 8.52 12.49
CA THR A 147 -11.91 9.85 12.70
C THR A 147 -10.85 10.09 11.64
N LEU A 148 -10.88 11.26 11.00
CA LEU A 148 -9.87 11.68 10.03
C LEU A 148 -9.09 12.86 10.63
N THR A 149 -7.76 12.78 10.58
CA THR A 149 -6.87 13.84 11.06
C THR A 149 -5.81 14.12 10.00
N THR A 150 -5.68 15.38 9.58
CA THR A 150 -4.57 15.76 8.69
C THR A 150 -3.30 15.90 9.52
N ALA A 151 -2.33 15.04 9.26
CA ALA A 151 -1.05 14.99 9.96
C ALA A 151 0.05 15.81 9.26
N GLY A 152 -0.14 16.16 7.99
CA GLY A 152 0.81 16.96 7.22
C GLY A 152 0.40 17.14 5.77
N ALA A 153 1.25 17.78 4.99
CA ALA A 153 1.11 17.93 3.55
C ALA A 153 2.47 17.84 2.87
N MET A 154 2.50 17.27 1.68
CA MET A 154 3.68 17.17 0.82
C MET A 154 3.40 17.84 -0.52
N THR A 155 4.45 18.36 -1.13
CA THR A 155 4.38 18.84 -2.51
C THR A 155 4.06 17.68 -3.43
N ARG A 156 3.16 17.89 -4.37
CA ARG A 156 2.86 16.92 -5.42
C ARG A 156 3.21 17.47 -6.79
N ASP A 157 3.44 16.55 -7.71
CA ASP A 157 3.57 16.80 -9.12
C ASP A 157 2.41 16.13 -9.89
N GLU A 158 2.47 16.19 -11.22
CA GLU A 158 1.50 15.55 -12.11
C GLU A 158 1.49 14.01 -12.01
N HIS A 159 2.56 13.42 -11.44
CA HIS A 159 2.73 11.98 -11.32
C HIS A 159 2.37 11.45 -9.93
N THR A 160 1.97 12.31 -9.00
CA THR A 160 1.59 11.90 -7.65
C THR A 160 0.13 11.41 -7.66
N PRO A 161 -0.16 10.19 -7.18
CA PRO A 161 -1.51 9.64 -7.24
C PRO A 161 -2.50 10.49 -6.43
N ASP A 162 -3.76 10.47 -6.84
CA ASP A 162 -4.80 11.24 -6.17
C ASP A 162 -5.20 10.65 -4.82
N ALA A 163 -5.05 9.34 -4.64
CA ALA A 163 -5.17 8.67 -3.36
C ALA A 163 -4.19 7.49 -3.29
N VAL A 164 -3.53 7.32 -2.15
CA VAL A 164 -2.67 6.17 -1.86
C VAL A 164 -2.73 5.83 -0.38
N CYS A 165 -2.90 4.56 -0.06
CA CYS A 165 -2.73 4.01 1.28
C CYS A 165 -1.26 3.69 1.52
N LEU A 166 -0.65 4.41 2.47
CA LEU A 166 0.78 4.34 2.78
C LEU A 166 1.08 3.29 3.85
N ALA A 167 0.16 3.11 4.79
CA ALA A 167 0.30 2.16 5.88
C ALA A 167 -1.06 1.79 6.49
N GLY A 168 -1.11 0.60 7.09
CA GLY A 168 -2.18 0.15 7.96
C GLY A 168 -1.61 -0.42 9.25
N GLU A 169 -2.24 -0.11 10.37
CA GLU A 169 -1.86 -0.65 11.68
C GLU A 169 -3.11 -1.10 12.44
N PHE A 170 -2.95 -2.16 13.23
CA PHE A 170 -3.94 -2.61 14.20
C PHE A 170 -3.29 -2.76 15.57
N ILE A 171 -3.86 -2.09 16.57
CA ILE A 171 -3.42 -2.16 17.97
C ILE A 171 -4.54 -2.80 18.79
N PRO A 172 -4.35 -4.02 19.34
CA PRO A 172 -5.39 -4.68 20.11
C PRO A 172 -5.66 -3.96 21.44
N GLU A 173 -6.92 -3.95 21.87
CA GLU A 173 -7.27 -3.43 23.19
C GLU A 173 -6.77 -4.40 24.28
N SER A 174 -6.08 -3.87 25.27
CA SER A 174 -5.51 -4.65 26.37
C SER A 174 -6.33 -4.49 27.63
N ARG A 175 -6.66 -5.59 28.30
CA ARG A 175 -7.27 -5.58 29.63
C ARG A 175 -6.22 -5.90 30.68
N ARG A 176 -6.27 -5.16 31.78
CA ARG A 176 -5.54 -5.51 33.00
C ARG A 176 -6.28 -6.63 33.71
N GLU A 177 -5.65 -7.79 33.76
CA GLU A 177 -6.14 -8.92 34.55
C GLU A 177 -5.19 -9.16 35.75
N PRO A 178 -5.73 -9.50 36.93
CA PRO A 178 -4.90 -10.01 38.01
C PRO A 178 -4.26 -11.32 37.53
N ASP A 179 -2.94 -11.41 37.68
CA ASP A 179 -2.23 -12.65 37.41
C ASP A 179 -2.64 -13.71 38.45
N GLY A 180 -2.34 -14.98 38.17
CA GLY A 180 -2.75 -16.11 39.03
C GLY A 180 -2.29 -16.03 40.50
N ASP A 181 -1.38 -15.10 40.82
CA ASP A 181 -0.89 -14.82 42.17
C ASP A 181 -1.63 -13.69 42.92
N GLY A 182 -2.55 -12.98 42.25
CA GLY A 182 -3.35 -11.87 42.81
C GLY A 182 -2.54 -10.64 43.24
N ARG A 183 -1.24 -10.58 42.95
CA ARG A 183 -0.31 -9.51 43.34
C ARG A 183 0.27 -8.76 42.16
N THR A 184 0.31 -9.40 41.00
CA THR A 184 0.84 -8.82 39.76
C THR A 184 -0.29 -8.58 38.77
N VAL A 185 -0.29 -7.44 38.07
CA VAL A 185 -1.28 -7.13 37.02
C VAL A 185 -0.57 -7.26 35.68
N ALA A 186 -0.92 -8.29 34.92
CA ALA A 186 -0.40 -8.46 33.56
C ALA A 186 -1.28 -7.69 32.57
N LEU A 187 -0.66 -6.99 31.62
CA LEU A 187 -1.36 -6.49 30.46
C LEU A 187 -1.59 -7.68 29.53
N LYS A 188 -2.84 -8.16 29.44
CA LYS A 188 -3.20 -9.16 28.45
C LYS A 188 -3.94 -8.45 27.33
N ALA A 189 -3.44 -8.60 26.10
CA ALA A 189 -4.27 -8.35 24.93
C ALA A 189 -5.53 -9.22 25.07
N LEU A 190 -6.71 -8.66 24.84
CA LEU A 190 -7.94 -9.44 24.86
C LEU A 190 -7.79 -10.55 23.82
N ALA A 191 -7.59 -11.80 24.29
CA ALA A 191 -7.38 -12.94 23.42
C ALA A 191 -8.68 -13.25 22.68
N PHE A 192 -8.70 -12.99 21.38
CA PHE A 192 -9.80 -13.36 20.50
C PHE A 192 -9.52 -14.73 19.87
N VAL A 193 -10.49 -15.63 19.95
CA VAL A 193 -10.46 -16.94 19.29
C VAL A 193 -11.09 -16.77 17.90
N GLY A 194 -10.27 -16.72 16.85
CA GLY A 194 -10.76 -16.78 15.46
C GLY A 194 -9.95 -15.98 14.46
N SER A 195 -9.54 -16.67 13.39
CA SER A 195 -9.05 -16.11 12.11
C SER A 195 -10.19 -15.39 11.38
N THR A 196 -9.82 -14.45 10.50
CA THR A 196 -10.70 -13.61 9.64
C THR A 196 -11.70 -12.77 10.41
N GLY A 197 -11.23 -11.55 10.71
CA GLY A 197 -11.93 -10.31 11.00
C GLY A 197 -13.11 -10.27 11.97
N ASP A 198 -13.25 -9.09 12.54
CA ASP A 198 -14.23 -8.85 13.59
C ASP A 198 -15.42 -8.16 12.91
N GLY A 199 -16.65 -8.69 13.03
CA GLY A 199 -17.85 -8.12 12.40
C GLY A 199 -18.55 -7.12 13.33
N ALA A 200 -18.52 -5.82 13.03
CA ALA A 200 -19.27 -4.78 13.75
C ALA A 200 -20.28 -4.20 12.78
N GLY A 201 -21.57 -4.21 13.12
CA GLY A 201 -22.62 -3.84 12.16
C GLY A 201 -22.71 -4.77 10.95
N GLY A 202 -22.06 -5.95 10.99
CA GLY A 202 -21.96 -6.87 9.86
C GLY A 202 -20.77 -6.64 8.93
N VAL A 203 -19.94 -5.60 9.16
CA VAL A 203 -18.74 -5.31 8.35
C VAL A 203 -17.50 -5.85 9.05
N GLU A 204 -16.75 -6.67 8.34
CA GLU A 204 -15.49 -7.28 8.77
C GLU A 204 -14.32 -6.38 8.34
N ILE A 205 -13.65 -5.72 9.29
CA ILE A 205 -12.49 -4.87 8.97
C ILE A 205 -11.19 -5.68 9.18
N PRO A 206 -10.34 -5.82 8.16
CA PRO A 206 -9.13 -6.61 8.26
C PRO A 206 -8.08 -5.91 9.15
N ARG A 207 -7.40 -6.73 9.98
CA ARG A 207 -6.32 -6.25 10.87
C ARG A 207 -5.08 -5.89 10.04
N ASP A 208 -4.70 -6.80 9.16
CA ASP A 208 -3.61 -6.61 8.21
C ASP A 208 -4.16 -5.99 6.93
N VAL A 209 -3.45 -5.02 6.37
CA VAL A 209 -3.86 -4.33 5.14
C VAL A 209 -3.04 -4.85 3.99
N ASP A 210 -3.70 -5.38 2.98
CA ASP A 210 -3.08 -5.57 1.66
C ASP A 210 -3.00 -4.20 0.98
N LEU A 211 -1.87 -3.51 1.19
CA LEU A 211 -1.63 -2.19 0.62
C LEU A 211 -1.66 -2.22 -0.91
N ALA A 212 -1.27 -3.34 -1.53
CA ALA A 212 -1.31 -3.45 -2.98
C ALA A 212 -2.76 -3.47 -3.45
N ALA A 213 -3.59 -4.38 -2.93
CA ALA A 213 -5.00 -4.49 -3.29
C ALA A 213 -5.79 -3.19 -3.01
N VAL A 214 -5.55 -2.56 -1.86
CA VAL A 214 -6.16 -1.26 -1.54
C VAL A 214 -5.76 -0.19 -2.55
N ASN A 215 -4.48 -0.09 -2.90
CA ASN A 215 -4.01 0.92 -3.85
C ASN A 215 -4.53 0.67 -5.27
N VAL A 216 -4.78 -0.59 -5.69
CA VAL A 216 -5.54 -0.88 -6.93
C VAL A 216 -6.87 -0.16 -6.93
N ALA A 217 -7.65 -0.38 -5.88
CA ALA A 217 -9.03 0.09 -5.78
C ALA A 217 -9.10 1.62 -5.69
N LEU A 218 -8.08 2.24 -5.09
CA LEU A 218 -7.92 3.69 -5.02
C LEU A 218 -7.63 4.32 -6.39
N THR A 219 -6.75 3.71 -7.20
CA THR A 219 -6.44 4.19 -8.56
C THR A 219 -7.63 4.03 -9.53
N GLY A 220 -8.53 3.08 -9.26
CA GLY A 220 -9.73 2.82 -10.07
C GLY A 220 -9.49 1.79 -11.19
N GLU A 221 -10.56 1.27 -11.80
CA GLU A 221 -10.50 0.24 -12.86
C GLU A 221 -10.02 0.83 -14.20
N GLU A 222 -8.76 0.58 -14.54
CA GLU A 222 -8.28 0.73 -15.92
C GLU A 222 -8.82 -0.44 -16.76
N THR A 223 -9.13 -0.20 -18.04
CA THR A 223 -9.52 -1.30 -18.93
C THR A 223 -8.34 -2.26 -19.13
N VAL A 224 -8.63 -3.55 -19.34
CA VAL A 224 -7.60 -4.57 -19.66
C VAL A 224 -6.69 -4.10 -20.80
N GLU A 225 -7.25 -3.45 -21.84
CA GLU A 225 -6.48 -2.94 -22.97
C GLU A 225 -5.51 -1.81 -22.57
N GLN A 226 -5.92 -0.92 -21.66
CA GLN A 226 -5.07 0.16 -21.15
C GLN A 226 -3.94 -0.37 -20.28
N ILE A 227 -4.23 -1.33 -19.39
CA ILE A 227 -3.22 -1.97 -18.53
C ILE A 227 -2.19 -2.69 -19.41
N LEU A 228 -2.64 -3.49 -20.37
CA LEU A 228 -1.75 -4.21 -21.28
C LEU A 228 -0.93 -3.28 -22.17
N ALA A 229 -1.45 -2.10 -22.53
CA ALA A 229 -0.71 -1.12 -23.32
C ALA A 229 0.48 -0.51 -22.55
N GLY A 230 0.35 -0.38 -21.23
CA GLY A 230 1.40 0.14 -20.35
C GLY A 230 2.52 -0.85 -20.02
N LEU A 231 2.39 -2.12 -20.40
CA LEU A 231 3.37 -3.16 -20.08
C LEU A 231 4.57 -3.18 -21.02
N ALA A 232 5.70 -3.65 -20.49
CA ALA A 232 6.85 -4.07 -21.27
C ALA A 232 6.40 -5.01 -22.41
N PRO A 233 6.79 -4.76 -23.68
CA PRO A 233 6.23 -5.47 -24.83
C PRO A 233 6.30 -6.99 -24.75
N GLU A 234 7.43 -7.52 -24.26
CA GLU A 234 7.61 -8.97 -24.13
C GLU A 234 6.71 -9.56 -23.04
N LEU A 235 6.54 -8.88 -21.91
CA LEU A 235 5.62 -9.33 -20.87
C LEU A 235 4.17 -9.29 -21.38
N ARG A 236 3.80 -8.24 -22.12
CA ARG A 236 2.49 -8.14 -22.76
C ARG A 236 2.23 -9.34 -23.68
N GLU A 237 3.19 -9.71 -24.52
CA GLU A 237 3.09 -10.87 -25.41
C GLU A 237 2.90 -12.16 -24.62
N LEU A 238 3.69 -12.38 -23.56
CA LEU A 238 3.55 -13.55 -22.68
C LEU A 238 2.16 -13.65 -22.03
N LEU A 239 1.61 -12.53 -21.55
CA LEU A 239 0.29 -12.52 -20.94
C LEU A 239 -0.83 -12.80 -21.95
N LEU A 240 -0.69 -12.29 -23.18
CA LEU A 240 -1.64 -12.55 -24.26
C LEU A 240 -1.59 -14.00 -24.73
N ASP A 241 -0.40 -14.59 -24.87
CA ASP A 241 -0.22 -15.98 -25.31
C ASP A 241 -0.69 -17.00 -24.27
N GLY A 242 -0.54 -16.67 -22.98
CA GLY A 242 -0.96 -17.54 -21.88
C GLY A 242 -2.41 -17.35 -21.40
N ASP A 243 -3.19 -16.49 -22.05
CA ASP A 243 -4.53 -16.07 -21.60
C ASP A 243 -4.58 -15.62 -20.12
N LEU A 244 -3.51 -14.98 -19.64
CA LEU A 244 -3.27 -14.63 -18.23
C LEU A 244 -3.99 -13.34 -17.79
N TYR A 245 -5.20 -13.12 -18.28
CA TYR A 245 -5.99 -11.92 -17.97
C TYR A 245 -6.45 -11.86 -16.50
N GLU A 246 -6.46 -12.99 -15.80
CA GLU A 246 -6.79 -13.06 -14.37
C GLU A 246 -5.80 -12.29 -13.48
N PHE A 247 -4.60 -11.97 -14.00
CA PHE A 247 -3.59 -11.19 -13.29
C PHE A 247 -3.73 -9.67 -13.51
N THR A 248 -4.72 -9.23 -14.28
CA THR A 248 -4.97 -7.80 -14.53
C THR A 248 -5.11 -6.97 -13.23
N PRO A 249 -5.83 -7.43 -12.19
CA PRO A 249 -5.93 -6.67 -10.93
C PRO A 249 -4.57 -6.46 -10.26
N LEU A 250 -3.67 -7.44 -10.34
CA LEU A 250 -2.31 -7.32 -9.79
C LEU A 250 -1.49 -6.27 -10.56
N LEU A 251 -1.60 -6.24 -11.89
CA LEU A 251 -0.88 -5.27 -12.71
C LEU A 251 -1.41 -3.84 -12.53
N GLN A 252 -2.73 -3.71 -12.38
CA GLN A 252 -3.38 -2.46 -12.02
C GLN A 252 -2.91 -1.94 -10.65
N ALA A 253 -2.64 -2.83 -9.68
CA ALA A 253 -2.09 -2.49 -8.36
C ALA A 253 -0.80 -1.70 -8.43
N LEU A 254 -0.03 -1.99 -9.47
CA LEU A 254 1.29 -1.44 -9.66
C LEU A 254 1.23 -0.07 -10.31
N ASP A 255 0.07 0.40 -10.77
CA ASP A 255 -0.12 1.75 -11.35
C ASP A 255 0.93 2.03 -12.45
N LEU A 256 0.88 1.23 -13.51
CA LEU A 256 1.88 1.29 -14.59
C LEU A 256 1.72 2.53 -15.47
N GLY A 257 0.63 3.30 -15.35
CA GLY A 257 0.46 4.59 -16.02
C GLY A 257 1.37 5.69 -15.47
N ARG A 258 1.85 5.55 -14.23
CA ARG A 258 2.72 6.53 -13.55
C ARG A 258 4.20 6.21 -13.74
N PRO A 259 5.05 7.09 -14.30
CA PRO A 259 6.48 6.82 -14.47
C PRO A 259 7.19 6.41 -13.18
N ALA A 260 7.87 5.25 -13.21
CA ALA A 260 8.60 4.73 -12.07
C ALA A 260 9.76 5.63 -11.63
N GLN A 261 9.86 5.85 -10.32
CA GLN A 261 10.86 6.72 -9.70
C GLN A 261 12.07 5.88 -9.24
N VAL A 262 12.99 5.62 -10.17
CA VAL A 262 14.18 4.79 -9.94
C VAL A 262 15.45 5.62 -10.13
N GLN A 263 16.42 5.46 -9.22
CA GLN A 263 17.73 6.12 -9.35
C GLN A 263 18.48 5.64 -10.62
N ASP A 264 19.24 6.54 -11.24
CA ASP A 264 19.97 6.26 -12.50
C ASP A 264 20.88 5.03 -12.43
N SER A 265 21.51 4.79 -11.27
CA SER A 265 22.38 3.64 -11.04
C SER A 265 21.61 2.31 -11.08
N ALA A 266 20.41 2.26 -10.51
CA ALA A 266 19.54 1.10 -10.58
C ALA A 266 18.94 0.96 -11.98
N ARG A 267 18.52 2.06 -12.61
CA ARG A 267 17.99 2.09 -13.99
C ARG A 267 18.95 1.43 -14.98
N ALA A 268 20.23 1.81 -14.94
CA ALA A 268 21.27 1.26 -15.82
C ALA A 268 21.42 -0.28 -15.71
N VAL A 269 21.14 -0.86 -14.54
CA VAL A 269 21.14 -2.32 -14.35
C VAL A 269 19.84 -2.93 -14.88
N LEU A 270 18.70 -2.31 -14.56
CA LEU A 270 17.37 -2.82 -14.90
C LEU A 270 17.08 -2.77 -16.41
N ASP A 271 17.72 -1.87 -17.17
CA ASP A 271 17.59 -1.80 -18.63
C ASP A 271 18.00 -3.08 -19.36
N GLY A 272 18.86 -3.89 -18.72
CA GLY A 272 19.32 -5.19 -19.23
C GLY A 272 18.43 -6.37 -18.82
N VAL A 273 17.32 -6.14 -18.12
CA VAL A 273 16.42 -7.20 -17.63
C VAL A 273 15.22 -7.36 -18.58
N PRO A 274 14.77 -8.60 -18.88
CA PRO A 274 15.38 -9.88 -18.53
C PRO A 274 16.75 -10.12 -19.19
N ALA A 275 17.68 -10.65 -18.39
CA ALA A 275 19.06 -10.93 -18.80
C ALA A 275 19.22 -12.29 -19.52
N GLU A 276 18.21 -13.15 -19.45
CA GLU A 276 18.20 -14.46 -20.10
C GLU A 276 18.11 -14.33 -21.63
N THR A 277 18.75 -15.25 -22.34
CA THR A 277 18.81 -15.27 -23.80
C THR A 277 17.88 -16.30 -24.45
N THR A 278 17.33 -17.23 -23.67
CA THR A 278 16.40 -18.26 -24.17
C THR A 278 14.95 -17.85 -23.89
N PRO A 279 13.97 -18.19 -24.75
CA PRO A 279 12.56 -17.86 -24.51
C PRO A 279 12.05 -18.39 -23.17
N LEU A 280 12.38 -19.64 -22.83
CA LEU A 280 12.02 -20.24 -21.54
C LEU A 280 12.65 -19.50 -20.35
N GLY A 281 13.92 -19.11 -20.44
CA GLY A 281 14.60 -18.36 -19.39
C GLY A 281 13.99 -16.97 -19.18
N ARG A 282 13.63 -16.29 -20.28
CA ARG A 282 12.98 -14.97 -20.25
C ARG A 282 11.57 -15.05 -19.68
N ALA A 283 10.79 -16.08 -20.05
CA ALA A 283 9.50 -16.36 -19.42
C ALA A 283 9.64 -16.62 -17.92
N ALA A 284 10.61 -17.44 -17.49
CA ALA A 284 10.89 -17.68 -16.08
C ALA A 284 11.29 -16.39 -15.33
N ALA A 285 12.04 -15.49 -15.98
CA ALA A 285 12.41 -14.20 -15.41
C ALA A 285 11.20 -13.27 -15.26
N TRP A 286 10.37 -13.13 -16.28
CA TRP A 286 9.14 -12.33 -16.21
C TRP A 286 8.17 -12.85 -15.15
N SER A 287 7.94 -14.17 -15.08
CA SER A 287 7.10 -14.78 -14.05
C SER A 287 7.60 -14.45 -12.64
N ARG A 288 8.92 -14.41 -12.43
CA ARG A 288 9.50 -13.98 -11.15
C ARG A 288 9.39 -12.49 -10.90
N ILE A 289 9.58 -11.64 -11.91
CA ILE A 289 9.44 -10.19 -11.74
C ILE A 289 8.01 -9.84 -11.32
N VAL A 290 7.01 -10.44 -11.98
CA VAL A 290 5.59 -10.28 -11.60
C VAL A 290 5.35 -10.80 -10.18
N ALA A 291 5.81 -12.01 -9.85
CA ALA A 291 5.63 -12.56 -8.51
C ALA A 291 6.32 -11.73 -7.41
N LEU A 292 7.49 -11.16 -7.68
CA LEU A 292 8.20 -10.32 -6.71
C LEU A 292 7.60 -8.93 -6.57
N SER A 293 6.92 -8.42 -7.61
CA SER A 293 6.23 -7.13 -7.57
C SER A 293 5.07 -7.09 -6.59
N THR A 294 4.55 -8.25 -6.17
CA THR A 294 3.49 -8.34 -5.15
C THR A 294 4.01 -7.97 -3.76
N LEU A 295 5.34 -7.88 -3.58
CA LEU A 295 6.02 -7.65 -2.29
C LEU A 295 5.61 -8.63 -1.18
N SER A 296 5.06 -9.78 -1.55
CA SER A 296 4.70 -10.86 -0.64
C SER A 296 5.94 -11.59 -0.14
N ASP A 297 5.74 -12.49 0.82
CA ASP A 297 6.82 -13.36 1.25
C ASP A 297 7.25 -14.32 0.12
N ARG A 298 8.38 -14.99 0.36
CA ARG A 298 9.02 -15.87 -0.62
C ARG A 298 8.13 -17.04 -1.04
N ALA A 299 7.36 -17.62 -0.12
CA ALA A 299 6.53 -18.78 -0.43
C ALA A 299 5.41 -18.37 -1.38
N THR A 300 4.75 -17.23 -1.10
CA THR A 300 3.73 -16.67 -2.00
C THR A 300 4.31 -16.30 -3.36
N ALA A 301 5.48 -15.66 -3.41
CA ALA A 301 6.13 -15.33 -4.69
C ALA A 301 6.52 -16.59 -5.48
N ASP A 302 6.98 -17.65 -4.80
CA ASP A 302 7.29 -18.93 -5.43
C ASP A 302 6.02 -19.56 -6.04
N GLU A 303 4.91 -19.60 -5.29
CA GLU A 303 3.61 -20.10 -5.76
C GLU A 303 3.07 -19.32 -6.98
N ILE A 304 3.12 -17.99 -6.94
CA ILE A 304 2.70 -17.14 -8.07
C ILE A 304 3.59 -17.42 -9.29
N SER A 305 4.90 -17.57 -9.11
CA SER A 305 5.82 -17.86 -10.22
C SER A 305 5.59 -19.22 -10.86
N GLU A 306 5.28 -20.25 -10.05
CA GLU A 306 4.91 -21.59 -10.53
C GLU A 306 3.60 -21.55 -11.31
N MET A 307 2.59 -20.84 -10.79
CA MET A 307 1.30 -20.67 -11.43
C MET A 307 1.43 -20.01 -12.81
N LEU A 308 2.17 -18.91 -12.91
CA LEU A 308 2.41 -18.20 -14.18
C LEU A 308 3.12 -19.10 -15.20
N MET A 309 4.17 -19.81 -14.78
CA MET A 309 4.90 -20.72 -15.67
C MET A 309 4.07 -21.91 -16.13
N ALA A 310 3.22 -22.45 -15.25
CA ALA A 310 2.31 -23.54 -15.58
C ALA A 310 1.24 -23.09 -16.58
N ALA A 311 0.70 -21.88 -16.42
CA ALA A 311 -0.31 -21.34 -17.30
C ALA A 311 0.25 -20.95 -18.69
N LEU A 312 1.53 -20.56 -18.76
CA LEU A 312 2.27 -20.46 -20.03
C LEU A 312 2.53 -21.82 -20.72
N GLY A 313 2.21 -22.93 -20.05
CA GLY A 313 2.35 -24.28 -20.59
C GLY A 313 3.77 -24.84 -20.60
N PHE A 314 4.73 -24.16 -19.94
CA PHE A 314 6.11 -24.64 -19.87
C PHE A 314 6.26 -25.80 -18.86
N THR A 315 6.94 -26.84 -19.30
CA THR A 315 7.16 -28.07 -18.52
C THR A 315 8.64 -28.31 -18.26
N ARG A 316 8.93 -29.31 -17.43
CA ARG A 316 10.31 -29.79 -17.21
C ARG A 316 10.98 -30.29 -18.50
N ALA A 317 10.22 -30.82 -19.45
CA ALA A 317 10.73 -31.27 -20.74
C ALA A 317 11.32 -30.11 -21.55
N ASP A 318 10.65 -28.96 -21.56
CA ASP A 318 11.10 -27.75 -22.25
C ASP A 318 12.39 -27.20 -21.65
N ALA A 319 12.58 -27.39 -20.33
CA ALA A 319 13.79 -27.04 -19.62
C ALA A 319 14.93 -28.07 -19.77
N GLY A 320 14.70 -29.18 -20.48
CA GLY A 320 15.65 -30.29 -20.59
C GLY A 320 15.89 -31.03 -19.26
N ILE A 321 14.96 -30.93 -18.30
CA ILE A 321 15.07 -31.52 -16.98
C ILE A 321 14.51 -32.96 -17.02
N ALA A 322 15.37 -33.92 -16.69
CA ALA A 322 14.99 -35.33 -16.65
C ALA A 322 13.97 -35.63 -15.53
N PRO A 323 13.17 -36.71 -15.65
CA PRO A 323 12.33 -37.18 -14.56
C PRO A 323 13.16 -37.52 -13.32
N GLY A 324 12.64 -37.22 -12.14
CA GLY A 324 13.35 -37.45 -10.88
C GLY A 324 12.59 -36.93 -9.67
N GLY A 325 12.82 -37.53 -8.50
CA GLY A 325 12.16 -37.12 -7.25
C GLY A 325 10.64 -37.26 -7.25
N GLY A 326 10.09 -38.21 -8.04
CA GLY A 326 8.65 -38.42 -8.20
C GLY A 326 7.98 -37.54 -9.25
N ARG A 327 8.74 -36.66 -9.93
CA ARG A 327 8.23 -35.78 -11.00
C ARG A 327 8.60 -36.29 -12.39
N LEU A 328 7.66 -36.18 -13.32
CA LEU A 328 7.79 -36.52 -14.73
C LEU A 328 8.26 -35.31 -15.55
N SER A 329 8.74 -35.55 -16.78
CA SER A 329 9.14 -34.46 -17.68
C SER A 329 7.96 -33.60 -18.15
N VAL A 330 6.74 -34.13 -18.13
CA VAL A 330 5.51 -33.37 -18.48
C VAL A 330 5.01 -32.51 -17.33
N ASP A 331 5.57 -32.67 -16.12
CA ASP A 331 5.12 -31.89 -14.98
C ASP A 331 5.54 -30.42 -15.14
N PRO A 332 4.77 -29.47 -14.56
CA PRO A 332 5.16 -28.07 -14.47
C PRO A 332 6.53 -27.88 -13.84
N LEU A 333 7.13 -26.72 -14.04
CA LEU A 333 8.38 -26.34 -13.36
C LEU A 333 8.11 -25.97 -11.90
N SER A 334 9.02 -26.35 -11.01
CA SER A 334 9.03 -25.87 -9.62
C SER A 334 9.69 -24.50 -9.50
N ALA A 335 9.40 -23.78 -8.42
CA ALA A 335 9.98 -22.48 -8.13
C ALA A 335 11.50 -22.52 -8.15
N ALA A 336 12.11 -23.57 -7.59
CA ALA A 336 13.57 -23.77 -7.62
C ALA A 336 14.12 -23.87 -9.05
N GLU A 337 13.45 -24.63 -9.92
CA GLU A 337 13.83 -24.75 -11.34
C GLU A 337 13.65 -23.41 -12.08
N ILE A 338 12.55 -22.69 -11.80
CA ILE A 338 12.27 -21.35 -12.34
C ILE A 338 13.35 -20.36 -11.91
N ARG A 339 13.85 -20.38 -10.66
CA ARG A 339 14.98 -19.51 -10.23
C ARG A 339 16.27 -19.87 -10.95
N GLY A 340 16.50 -21.17 -11.16
CA GLY A 340 17.67 -21.64 -11.91
C GLY A 340 17.69 -21.08 -13.33
N LEU A 341 16.54 -21.17 -14.02
CA LEU A 341 16.35 -20.69 -15.39
C LEU A 341 16.50 -19.17 -15.53
N SER A 342 16.18 -18.42 -14.47
CA SER A 342 16.17 -16.94 -14.43
C SER A 342 17.28 -16.35 -13.54
N SER A 343 18.35 -17.13 -13.32
CA SER A 343 19.37 -16.76 -12.36
C SER A 343 20.11 -15.48 -12.74
N ALA A 344 20.28 -15.17 -14.03
CA ALA A 344 20.99 -13.97 -14.47
C ALA A 344 20.20 -12.69 -14.15
N THR A 345 18.89 -12.71 -14.37
CA THR A 345 17.99 -11.65 -13.92
C THR A 345 17.98 -11.55 -12.39
N GLY A 346 17.88 -12.68 -11.68
CA GLY A 346 17.94 -12.69 -10.21
C GLY A 346 19.20 -12.01 -9.65
N ARG A 347 20.37 -12.22 -10.28
CA ARG A 347 21.61 -11.53 -9.92
C ARG A 347 21.54 -10.02 -10.16
N SER A 348 20.95 -9.60 -11.27
CA SER A 348 20.78 -8.19 -11.61
C SER A 348 19.88 -7.48 -10.61
N LEU A 349 18.72 -8.08 -10.29
CA LEU A 349 17.79 -7.58 -9.28
C LEU A 349 18.43 -7.49 -7.89
N ALA A 350 19.22 -8.48 -7.51
CA ALA A 350 19.94 -8.48 -6.24
C ALA A 350 20.96 -7.33 -6.17
N SER A 351 21.67 -7.06 -7.27
CA SER A 351 22.73 -6.04 -7.32
C SER A 351 22.22 -4.60 -7.09
N CYS A 352 20.96 -4.31 -7.42
CA CYS A 352 20.32 -3.02 -7.17
C CYS A 352 19.43 -3.00 -5.92
N GLY A 353 19.34 -4.11 -5.16
CA GLY A 353 18.53 -4.22 -3.95
C GLY A 353 17.05 -4.52 -4.19
N ALA A 354 16.64 -4.79 -5.43
CA ALA A 354 15.27 -5.19 -5.78
C ALA A 354 14.89 -6.56 -5.18
N GLY A 355 15.86 -7.48 -5.08
CA GLY A 355 15.66 -8.84 -4.58
C GLY A 355 16.80 -9.35 -3.71
N ALA A 356 16.65 -10.58 -3.20
CA ALA A 356 17.73 -11.26 -2.49
C ALA A 356 18.62 -12.03 -3.46
N TRP A 357 19.92 -12.08 -3.17
CA TRP A 357 20.83 -12.99 -3.87
C TRP A 357 20.60 -14.42 -3.39
N GLU A 358 20.42 -15.36 -4.33
CA GLU A 358 20.36 -16.78 -4.03
C GLU A 358 21.47 -17.51 -4.80
N ALA A 359 22.44 -18.03 -4.06
CA ALA A 359 23.46 -18.88 -4.64
C ALA A 359 22.83 -20.22 -5.04
N ASN A 360 22.96 -20.61 -6.31
CA ASN A 360 22.63 -21.96 -6.72
C ASN A 360 23.64 -22.92 -6.10
N GLY A 361 23.14 -23.96 -5.43
CA GLY A 361 23.97 -24.91 -4.69
C GLY A 361 25.10 -25.53 -5.52
N ALA A 362 26.27 -25.63 -4.87
CA ALA A 362 27.45 -26.46 -5.15
C ALA A 362 28.47 -26.04 -6.23
N ALA A 363 28.24 -25.04 -7.09
CA ALA A 363 29.21 -24.73 -8.17
C ALA A 363 29.86 -23.33 -8.13
N ASP A 364 29.32 -22.37 -7.40
CA ASP A 364 29.90 -21.03 -7.30
C ASP A 364 30.65 -20.84 -5.97
N PRO A 365 31.92 -20.35 -5.98
CA PRO A 365 32.62 -20.02 -4.75
C PRO A 365 31.81 -18.98 -3.98
N VAL A 366 31.41 -19.35 -2.75
CA VAL A 366 30.50 -18.59 -1.88
C VAL A 366 31.16 -17.28 -1.45
N VAL A 367 31.05 -16.26 -2.29
CA VAL A 367 31.12 -14.86 -1.88
C VAL A 367 29.68 -14.38 -1.88
N THR A 368 29.09 -14.19 -0.70
CA THR A 368 27.79 -13.52 -0.60
C THR A 368 28.02 -12.05 -0.95
N PRO A 369 27.56 -11.56 -2.11
CA PRO A 369 27.72 -10.15 -2.43
C PRO A 369 26.97 -9.32 -1.38
N LEU A 370 27.58 -8.21 -0.96
CA LEU A 370 26.87 -7.19 -0.19
C LEU A 370 25.81 -6.58 -1.11
N VAL A 371 24.58 -7.08 -1.00
CA VAL A 371 23.43 -6.52 -1.72
C VAL A 371 22.94 -5.26 -1.02
N PRO A 372 22.68 -4.17 -1.76
CA PRO A 372 22.10 -2.96 -1.20
C PRO A 372 20.78 -3.29 -0.50
N ARG A 373 20.54 -2.70 0.67
CA ARG A 373 19.22 -2.76 1.31
C ARG A 373 18.36 -1.66 0.74
N SER A 374 17.33 -2.03 -0.01
CA SER A 374 16.30 -1.12 -0.47
C SER A 374 15.05 -1.22 0.41
N SER A 375 14.39 -0.09 0.61
CA SER A 375 13.07 -0.01 1.22
C SER A 375 12.02 -0.75 0.38
N LEU A 376 10.85 -1.03 0.95
CA LEU A 376 9.71 -1.60 0.21
C LEU A 376 9.31 -0.71 -0.97
N LEU A 377 9.27 0.61 -0.76
CA LEU A 377 8.93 1.59 -1.78
C LEU A 377 9.94 1.56 -2.95
N GLU A 378 11.24 1.58 -2.65
CA GLU A 378 12.27 1.53 -3.69
C GLU A 378 12.18 0.24 -4.52
N ARG A 379 11.90 -0.91 -3.89
CA ARG A 379 11.69 -2.17 -4.60
C ARG A 379 10.44 -2.12 -5.48
N LEU A 380 9.34 -1.54 -4.98
CA LEU A 380 8.13 -1.35 -5.75
C LEU A 380 8.37 -0.50 -7.00
N GLU A 381 9.08 0.62 -6.86
CA GLU A 381 9.43 1.49 -8.00
C GLU A 381 10.35 0.77 -8.99
N MET A 382 11.29 -0.07 -8.53
CA MET A 382 12.10 -0.91 -9.42
C MET A 382 11.27 -1.96 -10.18
N TYR A 383 10.31 -2.61 -9.53
CA TYR A 383 9.42 -3.57 -10.19
C TYR A 383 8.47 -2.86 -11.17
N ARG A 384 7.90 -1.71 -10.78
CA ARG A 384 7.12 -0.86 -11.69
C ARG A 384 7.94 -0.50 -12.92
N TYR A 385 9.19 -0.07 -12.73
CA TYR A 385 10.09 0.26 -13.83
C TYR A 385 10.26 -0.92 -14.79
N LEU A 386 10.51 -2.13 -14.28
CA LEU A 386 10.67 -3.31 -15.13
C LEU A 386 9.41 -3.67 -15.90
N LEU A 387 8.25 -3.54 -15.26
CA LEU A 387 6.97 -3.93 -15.84
C LEU A 387 6.44 -2.90 -16.85
N GLN A 388 6.90 -1.65 -16.78
CA GLN A 388 6.49 -0.58 -17.67
C GLN A 388 7.04 -0.70 -19.08
N ARG A 389 6.25 -0.23 -20.04
CA ARG A 389 6.69 0.05 -21.39
C ARG A 389 7.64 1.24 -21.36
N HIS A 390 8.90 1.00 -21.72
CA HIS A 390 9.83 2.07 -22.06
C HIS A 390 9.78 2.33 -23.56
N GLU A 391 9.50 3.57 -23.95
CA GLU A 391 9.85 4.03 -25.29
C GLU A 391 11.37 4.03 -25.35
N ARG A 392 11.96 2.93 -25.83
CA ARG A 392 13.35 2.99 -26.27
C ARG A 392 13.35 3.99 -27.40
N ASP A 393 13.97 5.15 -27.18
CA ASP A 393 14.30 6.09 -28.24
C ASP A 393 14.84 5.27 -29.42
N ALA A 394 14.07 5.22 -30.49
CA ALA A 394 14.53 4.68 -31.74
C ALA A 394 15.70 5.58 -32.15
N GLY A 395 16.91 5.06 -31.94
CA GLY A 395 18.13 5.84 -31.92
C GLY A 395 18.33 6.75 -33.13
N GLY A 396 18.98 7.89 -32.85
CA GLY A 396 19.90 8.55 -33.75
C GLY A 396 21.32 8.31 -33.26
#